data_AF-A0A857JHB6-F1
#
_entry.id   AF-A0A857JHB6-F1
#
_cell.length_a   1.000
_cell.length_b   1.000
_cell.length_c   1.000
_cell.angle_alpha   90.00
_cell.angle_beta   90.00
_cell.angle_gamma   90.00
#
_symmetry.space_group_name_H-M   'P 1'
#
loop_
_entity.id
_entity.type
_entity.pdbx_description
1 polymer ?
#
loop_
_entity_poly.entity_id
_entity_poly.type
_entity_poly.pdbx_seq_one_letter_code
_entity_poly.pdbx_strand_id
1 'polypeptide(L)'
;MAIAFPQNITEARVFIKQYVAVISFALLALVCLFVALRFTGASFDFYKVQNIVSAWQEQGNTQTLEEYQLAKRTIQSAVDSQPSHPLYQDLLAQVHEWGAIAGYEPPEQALNLAKQHYLRATRLRPLWPVTWASLAMIKWRQQEFDDEMLTYLQRAAELGPYKPEIHLLYVRLGMALYASNHPMLLRLRKEFYHRIALGLRAPQSREKVLALIKQYGARKRVCRWLRNEPIPVQQMVPNCAGNKV
;
A
#
# COMPACT_ATOMS: atom_id res chain seq x y z
N MET A 1 -34.65 -32.92 28.49
CA MET A 1 -35.22 -31.87 29.35
C MET A 1 -36.67 -31.67 28.94
N ALA A 2 -37.62 -32.03 29.81
CA ALA A 2 -39.05 -31.86 29.54
C ALA A 2 -39.43 -30.38 29.66
N ILE A 3 -40.09 -29.83 28.65
CA ILE A 3 -40.58 -28.45 28.66
C ILE A 3 -41.88 -28.45 29.49
N ALA A 4 -41.81 -27.97 30.73
CA ALA A 4 -42.99 -27.80 31.57
C ALA A 4 -43.80 -26.60 31.06
N PHE A 5 -45.07 -26.82 30.72
CA PHE A 5 -45.97 -25.75 30.28
C PHE A 5 -46.57 -25.03 31.49
N PRO A 6 -46.66 -23.69 31.44
CA PRO A 6 -47.19 -22.89 32.54
C PRO A 6 -48.67 -23.21 32.80
N GLN A 7 -49.05 -23.36 34.08
CA GLN A 7 -50.42 -23.72 34.46
C GLN A 7 -51.29 -22.48 34.72
N ASN A 8 -50.67 -21.33 35.04
CA ASN A 8 -51.36 -20.07 35.36
C ASN A 8 -50.86 -18.87 34.53
N ILE A 9 -51.67 -17.81 34.40
CA ILE A 9 -51.38 -16.62 33.56
C ILE A 9 -50.07 -15.91 33.95
N THR A 10 -49.76 -15.84 35.24
CA THR A 10 -48.52 -15.20 35.75
C THR A 10 -47.28 -15.98 35.35
N GLU A 11 -47.35 -17.31 35.42
CA GLU A 11 -46.27 -18.21 34.97
C GLU A 11 -46.12 -18.16 33.46
N ALA A 12 -47.22 -18.08 32.71
CA ALA A 12 -47.20 -17.94 31.25
C ALA A 12 -46.52 -16.64 30.81
N ARG A 13 -46.77 -15.52 31.51
CA ARG A 13 -46.10 -14.23 31.23
C ARG A 13 -44.59 -14.28 31.51
N VAL A 14 -44.17 -14.94 32.58
CA VAL A 14 -42.74 -15.10 32.92
C VAL A 14 -42.05 -16.05 31.95
N PHE A 15 -42.69 -17.18 31.63
CA PHE A 15 -42.24 -18.15 30.64
C PHE A 15 -42.06 -17.49 29.26
N ILE A 16 -43.07 -16.79 28.75
CA ILE A 16 -42.98 -16.07 27.47
C ILE A 16 -41.83 -15.05 27.48
N LYS A 17 -41.69 -14.24 28.55
CA LYS A 17 -40.58 -13.27 28.66
C LYS A 17 -39.21 -13.95 28.65
N GLN A 18 -39.05 -15.07 29.35
CA GLN A 18 -37.79 -15.81 29.42
C GLN A 18 -37.43 -16.44 28.06
N TYR A 19 -38.37 -17.09 27.38
CA TYR A 19 -38.12 -17.68 26.06
C TYR A 19 -37.90 -16.62 24.98
N VAL A 20 -38.63 -15.50 25.02
CA VAL A 20 -38.39 -14.35 24.12
C VAL A 20 -36.98 -13.78 24.33
N ALA A 21 -36.53 -13.63 25.59
CA ALA A 21 -35.17 -13.19 25.87
C ALA A 21 -34.13 -14.18 25.32
N VAL A 22 -34.28 -15.49 25.59
CA VAL A 22 -33.36 -16.53 25.09
C VAL A 22 -33.30 -16.55 23.56
N ILE A 23 -34.44 -16.48 22.88
CA ILE A 23 -34.50 -16.44 21.41
C ILE A 23 -33.85 -15.16 20.88
N SER A 24 -34.10 -14.01 21.52
CA SER A 24 -33.48 -12.74 21.12
C SER A 24 -31.96 -12.77 21.28
N PHE A 25 -31.46 -13.32 22.38
CA PHE A 25 -30.02 -13.52 22.59
C PHE A 25 -29.42 -14.52 21.58
N ALA A 26 -30.11 -15.62 21.28
CA ALA A 26 -29.66 -16.59 20.30
C ALA A 26 -29.59 -16.00 18.87
N LEU A 27 -30.60 -15.21 18.48
CA LEU A 27 -30.61 -14.49 17.20
C LEU A 27 -29.49 -13.45 17.14
N LEU A 28 -29.28 -12.67 18.20
CA LEU A 28 -28.18 -11.71 18.27
C LEU A 28 -26.82 -12.42 18.16
N ALA A 29 -26.63 -13.53 18.87
CA ALA A 29 -25.42 -14.33 18.80
C ALA A 29 -25.18 -14.89 17.39
N LEU A 30 -26.22 -15.36 16.72
CA LEU A 30 -26.15 -15.85 15.34
C LEU A 30 -25.76 -14.73 14.36
N VAL A 31 -26.34 -13.54 14.50
CA VAL A 31 -25.98 -12.36 13.69
C VAL A 31 -24.52 -11.98 13.92
N CYS A 32 -24.08 -11.90 15.18
CA CYS A 32 -22.69 -11.63 15.52
C CYS A 32 -21.73 -12.68 14.94
N LEU A 33 -22.08 -13.96 15.02
CA LEU A 33 -21.29 -15.05 14.44
C LEU A 33 -21.19 -14.92 12.91
N PHE A 34 -22.31 -14.65 12.24
CA PHE A 34 -22.34 -14.46 10.80
C PHE A 34 -21.46 -13.28 10.36
N VAL A 35 -21.56 -12.14 11.06
CA VAL A 35 -20.70 -10.98 10.81
C VAL A 35 -19.23 -11.34 11.06
N ALA A 36 -18.91 -11.99 12.17
CA ALA A 36 -17.54 -12.41 12.49
C ALA A 36 -16.94 -13.30 11.39
N LEU A 37 -17.67 -14.31 10.92
CA LEU A 37 -17.22 -15.19 9.83
C LEU A 37 -16.94 -14.41 8.54
N ARG A 38 -17.79 -13.43 8.19
CA ARG A 38 -17.58 -12.56 7.03
C ARG A 38 -16.32 -11.69 7.17
N PHE A 39 -16.08 -11.14 8.35
CA PHE A 39 -14.88 -10.35 8.64
C PHE A 39 -13.60 -11.19 8.59
N THR A 40 -13.63 -12.39 9.16
CA THR A 40 -12.50 -13.32 9.14
C THR A 40 -12.17 -13.77 7.72
N GLY A 41 -13.19 -14.12 6.91
CA GLY A 41 -12.99 -14.52 5.51
C GLY A 41 -12.29 -13.44 4.69
N ALA A 42 -12.79 -12.20 4.76
CA ALA A 42 -12.18 -11.07 4.05
C ALA A 42 -10.76 -10.73 4.55
N SER A 43 -10.48 -10.94 5.84
CA SER A 43 -9.13 -10.78 6.38
C SER A 43 -8.17 -11.83 5.82
N PHE A 44 -8.62 -13.08 5.69
CA PHE A 44 -7.84 -14.14 5.09
C PHE A 44 -7.55 -13.86 3.60
N ASP A 45 -8.57 -13.43 2.85
CA ASP A 45 -8.45 -13.00 1.47
C ASP A 45 -7.41 -11.88 1.31
N PHE A 46 -7.43 -10.88 2.20
CA PHE A 46 -6.44 -9.81 2.22
C PHE A 46 -5.01 -10.33 2.39
N TYR A 47 -4.73 -11.14 3.41
CA TYR A 47 -3.35 -11.63 3.64
C TYR A 47 -2.87 -12.55 2.51
N LYS A 48 -3.77 -13.36 1.95
CA LYS A 48 -3.47 -14.18 0.76
C LYS A 48 -3.01 -13.29 -0.39
N VAL A 49 -3.79 -12.26 -0.75
CA VAL A 49 -3.44 -11.37 -1.85
C VAL A 49 -2.22 -10.50 -1.52
N GLN A 50 -2.05 -10.08 -0.26
CA GLN A 50 -0.89 -9.31 0.17
C GLN A 50 0.41 -10.09 -0.06
N ASN A 51 0.43 -11.38 0.28
CA ASN A 51 1.59 -12.23 0.04
C ASN A 51 1.87 -12.39 -1.46
N ILE A 52 0.83 -12.58 -2.28
CA ILE A 52 0.94 -12.66 -3.74
C ILE A 52 1.54 -11.37 -4.31
N VAL A 53 0.98 -10.21 -3.97
CA VAL A 53 1.45 -8.91 -4.46
C VAL A 53 2.87 -8.60 -3.96
N SER A 54 3.22 -9.02 -2.74
CA SER A 54 4.58 -8.86 -2.22
C SER A 54 5.58 -9.69 -3.02
N ALA A 55 5.23 -10.92 -3.40
CA ALA A 55 6.05 -11.75 -4.28
C ALA A 55 6.26 -11.09 -5.66
N TRP A 56 5.21 -10.51 -6.25
CA TRP A 56 5.33 -9.76 -7.53
C TRP A 56 6.29 -8.56 -7.42
N GLN A 57 6.26 -7.86 -6.29
CA GLN A 57 7.17 -6.74 -6.04
C GLN A 57 8.64 -7.17 -5.93
N GLU A 58 8.91 -8.38 -5.45
CA GLU A 58 10.26 -8.90 -5.24
C GLU A 58 10.83 -9.63 -6.47
N GLN A 59 10.02 -10.46 -7.12
CA GLN A 59 10.43 -11.33 -8.23
C GLN A 59 10.30 -10.63 -9.60
N GLY A 60 9.61 -9.49 -9.64
CA GLY A 60 9.23 -8.84 -10.87
C GLY A 60 7.88 -9.35 -11.39
N ASN A 61 7.42 -8.75 -12.48
CA ASN A 61 6.11 -8.97 -13.08
C ASN A 61 5.99 -10.33 -13.80
N THR A 62 6.19 -11.43 -13.08
CA THR A 62 6.31 -12.79 -13.64
C THR A 62 5.06 -13.65 -13.46
N GLN A 63 4.00 -13.09 -12.87
CA GLN A 63 2.74 -13.79 -12.68
C GLN A 63 2.04 -14.08 -14.00
N THR A 64 1.17 -15.08 -14.01
CA THR A 64 0.28 -15.40 -15.12
C THR A 64 -1.02 -14.58 -15.06
N LEU A 65 -1.76 -14.54 -16.18
CA LEU A 65 -3.09 -13.93 -16.21
C LEU A 65 -4.05 -14.61 -15.21
N GLU A 66 -3.95 -15.92 -15.01
CA GLU A 66 -4.82 -16.66 -14.09
C GLU A 66 -4.55 -16.27 -12.63
N GLU A 67 -3.28 -16.24 -12.22
CA GLU A 67 -2.88 -15.81 -10.88
C GLU A 67 -3.31 -14.37 -10.60
N TYR A 68 -3.15 -13.50 -11.61
CA TYR A 68 -3.62 -12.12 -11.55
C TYR A 68 -5.14 -12.04 -11.31
N GLN A 69 -5.93 -12.74 -12.13
CA GLN A 69 -7.40 -12.72 -12.02
C GLN A 69 -7.88 -13.33 -10.70
N LEU A 70 -7.20 -14.36 -10.20
CA LEU A 70 -7.48 -14.92 -8.88
C LEU A 70 -7.23 -13.88 -7.78
N ALA A 71 -6.08 -13.21 -7.80
CA ALA A 71 -5.75 -12.18 -6.82
C ALA A 71 -6.77 -11.03 -6.86
N LYS A 72 -7.12 -10.55 -8.05
CA LYS A 72 -8.12 -9.49 -8.26
C LYS A 72 -9.49 -9.87 -7.70
N ARG A 73 -10.05 -11.03 -8.08
CA ARG A 73 -11.35 -11.48 -7.57
C ARG A 73 -11.35 -11.64 -6.05
N THR A 74 -10.26 -12.16 -5.50
CA THR A 74 -10.12 -12.40 -4.05
C THR A 74 -10.14 -11.08 -3.27
N ILE A 75 -9.33 -10.09 -3.64
CA ILE A 75 -9.31 -8.80 -2.93
C ILE A 75 -10.57 -7.97 -3.21
N GLN A 76 -11.16 -8.08 -4.40
CA GLN A 76 -12.44 -7.43 -4.71
C GLN A 76 -13.54 -7.90 -3.75
N SER A 77 -13.65 -9.22 -3.52
CA SER A 77 -14.60 -9.79 -2.55
C SER A 77 -14.42 -9.20 -1.14
N ALA A 78 -13.18 -9.02 -0.69
CA ALA A 78 -12.89 -8.40 0.60
C ALA A 78 -13.30 -6.92 0.65
N VAL A 79 -13.05 -6.15 -0.43
CA VAL A 79 -13.48 -4.76 -0.57
C VAL A 79 -15.00 -4.64 -0.61
N ASP A 80 -15.69 -5.51 -1.35
CA ASP A 80 -17.15 -5.52 -1.45
C ASP A 80 -17.80 -5.85 -0.10
N SER A 81 -17.18 -6.75 0.67
CA SER A 81 -17.62 -7.08 2.03
C SER A 81 -17.37 -5.95 3.02
N GLN A 82 -16.22 -5.25 2.93
CA GLN A 82 -15.79 -4.21 3.85
C GLN A 82 -15.22 -2.99 3.12
N PRO A 83 -16.09 -2.16 2.49
CA PRO A 83 -15.66 -1.06 1.64
C PRO A 83 -14.98 0.08 2.41
N SER A 84 -15.14 0.15 3.72
CA SER A 84 -14.48 1.13 4.59
C SER A 84 -13.13 0.66 5.16
N HIS A 85 -12.62 -0.51 4.77
CA HIS A 85 -11.34 -0.99 5.25
C HIS A 85 -10.17 -0.44 4.40
N PRO A 86 -9.31 0.46 4.93
CA PRO A 86 -8.32 1.17 4.12
C PRO A 86 -7.28 0.26 3.49
N LEU A 87 -6.85 -0.81 4.18
CA LEU A 87 -5.83 -1.72 3.64
C LEU A 87 -6.36 -2.54 2.46
N TYR A 88 -7.67 -2.81 2.41
CA TYR A 88 -8.27 -3.57 1.31
C TYR A 88 -8.35 -2.68 0.07
N GLN A 89 -8.71 -1.41 0.27
CA GLN A 89 -8.67 -0.38 -0.77
C GLN A 89 -7.24 -0.22 -1.33
N ASP A 90 -6.23 -0.07 -0.47
CA ASP A 90 -4.81 0.01 -0.88
C ASP A 90 -4.36 -1.24 -1.66
N LEU A 91 -4.77 -2.44 -1.25
CA LEU A 91 -4.34 -3.67 -1.89
C LEU A 91 -5.04 -3.91 -3.24
N LEU A 92 -6.33 -3.62 -3.35
CA LEU A 92 -7.04 -3.67 -4.63
C LEU A 92 -6.46 -2.67 -5.63
N ALA A 93 -6.09 -1.47 -5.16
CA ALA A 93 -5.39 -0.49 -6.00
C ALA A 93 -4.06 -1.02 -6.56
N GLN A 94 -3.24 -1.67 -5.71
CA GLN A 94 -2.00 -2.31 -6.14
C GLN A 94 -2.26 -3.42 -7.17
N VAL A 95 -3.30 -4.22 -6.99
CA VAL A 95 -3.65 -5.25 -7.98
C VAL A 95 -3.98 -4.62 -9.33
N HIS A 96 -4.78 -3.55 -9.37
CA HIS A 96 -5.03 -2.83 -10.63
C HIS A 96 -3.75 -2.26 -11.25
N GLU A 97 -2.82 -1.70 -10.46
CA GLU A 97 -1.52 -1.27 -10.98
C GLU A 97 -0.75 -2.41 -11.66
N TRP A 98 -0.73 -3.59 -11.03
CA TRP A 98 -0.08 -4.76 -11.61
C TRP A 98 -0.78 -5.26 -12.87
N GLY A 99 -2.11 -5.17 -12.95
CA GLY A 99 -2.87 -5.44 -14.16
C GLY A 99 -2.45 -4.54 -15.33
N ALA A 100 -2.27 -3.25 -15.06
CA ALA A 100 -1.77 -2.29 -16.05
C ALA A 100 -0.32 -2.59 -16.47
N ILE A 101 0.58 -2.85 -15.50
CA ILE A 101 2.01 -3.11 -15.75
C ILE A 101 2.21 -4.41 -16.55
N ALA A 102 1.40 -5.43 -16.30
CA ALA A 102 1.44 -6.71 -16.99
C ALA A 102 0.70 -6.75 -18.32
N GLY A 103 -0.04 -5.69 -18.68
CA GLY A 103 -0.86 -5.68 -19.89
C GLY A 103 -2.07 -6.62 -19.80
N TYR A 104 -2.51 -6.98 -18.59
CA TYR A 104 -3.73 -7.76 -18.38
C TYR A 104 -5.00 -6.91 -18.35
N GLU A 105 -4.84 -5.59 -18.16
CA GLU A 105 -5.91 -4.63 -18.24
C GLU A 105 -5.49 -3.42 -19.07
N PRO A 106 -6.43 -2.72 -19.74
CA PRO A 106 -6.16 -1.45 -20.37
C PRO A 106 -5.53 -0.47 -19.35
N PRO A 107 -4.30 0.05 -19.59
CA PRO A 107 -3.57 0.81 -18.59
C PRO A 107 -4.33 2.02 -18.05
N GLU A 108 -5.00 2.78 -18.92
CA GLU A 108 -5.78 3.95 -18.52
C GLU A 108 -6.89 3.60 -17.53
N GLN A 109 -7.69 2.58 -17.84
CA GLN A 109 -8.79 2.13 -16.99
C GLN A 109 -8.28 1.61 -15.65
N ALA A 110 -7.27 0.73 -15.68
CA ALA A 110 -6.73 0.12 -14.46
C ALA A 110 -6.06 1.15 -13.55
N LEU A 111 -5.28 2.09 -14.10
CA LEU A 111 -4.66 3.16 -13.30
C LEU A 111 -5.70 4.13 -12.73
N ASN A 112 -6.79 4.41 -13.44
CA ASN A 112 -7.90 5.20 -12.92
C ASN A 112 -8.62 4.51 -11.77
N LEU A 113 -8.88 3.20 -11.88
CA LEU A 113 -9.45 2.41 -10.78
C LEU A 113 -8.50 2.39 -9.57
N ALA A 114 -7.20 2.16 -9.79
CA ALA A 114 -6.21 2.22 -8.73
C ALA A 114 -6.19 3.60 -8.03
N LYS A 115 -6.23 4.70 -8.80
CA LYS A 115 -6.34 6.07 -8.26
C LYS A 115 -7.56 6.22 -7.35
N GLN A 116 -8.73 5.77 -7.79
CA GLN A 116 -9.97 5.87 -7.03
C GLN A 116 -9.89 5.12 -5.69
N HIS A 117 -9.35 3.91 -5.70
CA HIS A 117 -9.16 3.10 -4.49
C HIS A 117 -8.15 3.75 -3.53
N TYR A 118 -7.02 4.27 -4.02
CA TYR A 118 -6.09 5.01 -3.17
C TYR A 118 -6.68 6.30 -2.60
N LEU A 119 -7.44 7.05 -3.39
CA LEU A 119 -8.18 8.23 -2.89
C LEU A 119 -9.26 7.87 -1.86
N ARG A 120 -9.83 6.66 -1.93
CA ARG A 120 -10.69 6.14 -0.86
C ARG A 120 -9.88 5.81 0.38
N ALA A 121 -8.73 5.16 0.23
CA ALA A 121 -7.84 4.82 1.34
C ALA A 121 -7.31 6.07 2.06
N THR A 122 -6.96 7.15 1.35
CA THR A 122 -6.53 8.42 2.01
C THR A 122 -7.65 9.08 2.78
N ARG A 123 -8.91 8.97 2.35
CA ARG A 123 -10.06 9.47 3.13
C ARG A 123 -10.28 8.67 4.41
N LEU A 124 -10.02 7.36 4.38
CA LEU A 124 -10.16 6.47 5.53
C LEU A 124 -8.96 6.55 6.49
N ARG A 125 -7.75 6.78 5.97
CA ARG A 125 -6.51 6.90 6.75
C ARG A 125 -5.62 8.03 6.20
N PRO A 126 -5.97 9.30 6.45
CA PRO A 126 -5.29 10.46 5.83
C PRO A 126 -3.83 10.62 6.27
N LEU A 127 -3.46 10.07 7.43
CA LEU A 127 -2.12 10.19 8.00
C LEU A 127 -1.15 9.09 7.54
N TRP A 128 -1.55 8.23 6.58
CA TRP A 128 -0.67 7.16 6.13
C TRP A 128 0.18 7.53 4.92
N PRO A 129 1.51 7.59 5.07
CA PRO A 129 2.37 8.14 4.03
C PRO A 129 2.43 7.28 2.76
N VAL A 130 2.31 5.95 2.87
CA VAL A 130 2.53 5.05 1.72
C VAL A 130 1.39 5.17 0.70
N THR A 131 0.16 5.42 1.12
CA THR A 131 -0.96 5.63 0.19
C THR A 131 -0.76 6.91 -0.64
N TRP A 132 -0.25 7.98 -0.01
CA TRP A 132 0.13 9.20 -0.73
C TRP A 132 1.28 8.95 -1.71
N ALA A 133 2.26 8.14 -1.32
CA ALA A 133 3.33 7.71 -2.22
C ALA A 133 2.79 6.95 -3.44
N SER A 134 1.84 6.04 -3.23
CA SER A 134 1.21 5.30 -4.32
C SER A 134 0.44 6.23 -5.27
N LEU A 135 -0.28 7.24 -4.76
CA LEU A 135 -0.95 8.24 -5.62
C LEU A 135 0.05 9.00 -6.50
N ALA A 136 1.21 9.38 -5.97
CA ALA A 136 2.28 9.98 -6.78
C ALA A 136 2.82 9.01 -7.85
N MET A 137 2.91 7.71 -7.54
CA MET A 137 3.32 6.70 -8.52
C MET A 137 2.24 6.41 -9.57
N ILE A 138 0.95 6.57 -9.24
CA ILE A 138 -0.13 6.54 -10.24
C ILE A 138 0.04 7.70 -11.22
N LYS A 139 0.20 8.93 -10.73
CA LYS A 139 0.50 10.11 -11.54
C LYS A 139 1.68 9.90 -12.49
N TRP A 140 2.80 9.36 -11.97
CA TRP A 140 3.96 8.98 -12.78
C TRP A 140 3.59 8.02 -13.93
N ARG A 141 2.83 6.95 -13.64
CA ARG A 141 2.44 5.97 -14.66
C ARG A 141 1.45 6.53 -15.68
N GLN A 142 0.59 7.46 -15.26
CA GLN A 142 -0.32 8.21 -16.12
C GLN A 142 0.38 9.31 -16.93
N GLN A 143 1.69 9.54 -16.72
CA GLN A 143 2.45 10.65 -17.30
C GLN A 143 1.89 12.03 -16.93
N GLU A 144 1.24 12.13 -15.77
CA GLU A 144 0.68 13.36 -15.22
C GLU A 144 1.69 14.02 -14.26
N PHE A 145 2.42 15.03 -14.76
CA PHE A 145 3.49 15.71 -14.04
C PHE A 145 3.08 17.11 -13.57
N ASP A 146 2.14 17.18 -12.63
CA ASP A 146 1.50 18.43 -12.19
C ASP A 146 1.71 18.72 -10.68
N ASP A 147 1.10 19.82 -10.20
CA ASP A 147 1.17 20.23 -8.80
C ASP A 147 0.43 19.25 -7.86
N GLU A 148 -0.52 18.49 -8.38
CA GLU A 148 -1.21 17.44 -7.61
C GLU A 148 -0.24 16.28 -7.29
N MET A 149 0.55 15.83 -8.26
CA MET A 149 1.62 14.84 -8.03
C MET A 149 2.60 15.31 -6.94
N LEU A 150 2.98 16.59 -6.97
CA LEU A 150 3.87 17.17 -5.96
C LEU A 150 3.22 17.23 -4.58
N THR A 151 1.93 17.53 -4.51
CA THR A 151 1.17 17.51 -3.26
C THR A 151 1.18 16.10 -2.65
N TYR A 152 0.98 15.06 -3.46
CA TYR A 152 1.05 13.67 -3.00
C TYR A 152 2.46 13.30 -2.49
N LEU A 153 3.50 13.69 -3.20
CA LEU A 153 4.89 13.49 -2.78
C LEU A 153 5.21 14.21 -1.47
N GLN A 154 4.74 15.45 -1.31
CA GLN A 154 4.92 16.24 -0.09
C GLN A 154 4.22 15.58 1.10
N ARG A 155 2.96 15.17 0.95
CA ARG A 155 2.22 14.46 2.01
C ARG A 155 2.92 13.16 2.42
N ALA A 156 3.39 12.40 1.45
CA ALA A 156 4.15 11.17 1.71
C ALA A 156 5.45 11.45 2.49
N ALA A 157 6.16 12.52 2.15
CA ALA A 157 7.39 12.93 2.82
C ALA A 157 7.16 13.43 4.25
N GLU A 158 6.13 14.25 4.47
CA GLU A 158 5.75 14.83 5.77
C GLU A 158 5.27 13.77 6.75
N LEU A 159 4.42 12.85 6.30
CA LEU A 159 3.84 11.80 7.14
C LEU A 159 4.78 10.59 7.33
N GLY A 160 5.78 10.44 6.45
CA GLY A 160 6.72 9.32 6.44
C GLY A 160 8.18 9.74 6.34
N PRO A 161 8.70 10.62 7.23
CA PRO A 161 10.07 11.13 7.14
C PRO A 161 11.13 10.03 7.25
N TYR A 162 10.85 8.93 7.96
CA TYR A 162 11.78 7.82 8.18
C TYR A 162 11.27 6.48 7.65
N LYS A 163 10.23 6.49 6.80
CA LYS A 163 9.65 5.27 6.24
C LYS A 163 10.49 4.79 5.06
N PRO A 164 10.98 3.53 5.06
CA PRO A 164 11.77 2.97 3.96
C PRO A 164 11.07 3.07 2.60
N GLU A 165 9.76 2.85 2.57
CA GLU A 165 8.93 2.92 1.37
C GLU A 165 8.97 4.31 0.73
N ILE A 166 9.03 5.35 1.57
CA ILE A 166 9.11 6.74 1.11
C ILE A 166 10.50 7.05 0.58
N HIS A 167 11.56 6.55 1.21
CA HIS A 167 12.91 6.66 0.64
C HIS A 167 12.96 5.99 -0.74
N LEU A 168 12.44 4.77 -0.86
CA LEU A 168 12.43 4.02 -2.10
C LEU A 168 11.60 4.67 -3.21
N LEU A 169 10.45 5.26 -2.86
CA LEU A 169 9.64 6.06 -3.76
C LEU A 169 10.48 7.17 -4.41
N TYR A 170 11.06 8.05 -3.58
CA TYR A 170 11.81 9.20 -4.06
C TYR A 170 13.05 8.79 -4.84
N VAL A 171 13.74 7.73 -4.41
CA VAL A 171 14.91 7.21 -5.13
C VAL A 171 14.49 6.67 -6.51
N ARG A 172 13.45 5.83 -6.57
CA ARG A 172 12.97 5.25 -7.83
C ARG A 172 12.50 6.33 -8.80
N LEU A 173 11.65 7.24 -8.35
CA LEU A 173 11.11 8.33 -9.16
C LEU A 173 12.22 9.30 -9.60
N GLY A 174 13.07 9.74 -8.67
CA GLY A 174 14.15 10.68 -8.96
C GLY A 174 15.18 10.11 -9.95
N MET A 175 15.50 8.82 -9.85
CA MET A 175 16.38 8.15 -10.82
C MET A 175 15.73 8.05 -12.20
N ALA A 176 14.44 7.72 -12.28
CA ALA A 176 13.71 7.67 -13.55
C ALA A 176 13.64 9.05 -14.23
N LEU A 177 13.36 10.10 -13.45
CA LEU A 177 13.37 11.48 -13.93
C LEU A 177 14.76 11.94 -14.38
N TYR A 178 15.81 11.52 -13.67
CA TYR A 178 17.19 11.80 -14.07
C TYR A 178 17.56 11.09 -15.38
N ALA A 179 17.22 9.81 -15.52
CA ALA A 179 17.53 9.03 -16.72
C ALA A 179 16.82 9.56 -17.97
N SER A 180 15.61 10.10 -17.81
CA SER A 180 14.81 10.71 -18.89
C SER A 180 15.09 12.20 -19.12
N ASN A 181 16.00 12.82 -18.35
CA ASN A 181 16.26 14.26 -18.37
C ASN A 181 14.98 15.12 -18.20
N HIS A 182 14.04 14.65 -17.38
CA HIS A 182 12.72 15.27 -17.25
C HIS A 182 12.74 16.50 -16.32
N PRO A 183 12.10 17.63 -16.68
CA PRO A 183 12.17 18.90 -15.93
C PRO A 183 11.64 18.81 -14.50
N MET A 184 10.69 17.91 -14.22
CA MET A 184 10.19 17.66 -12.86
C MET A 184 11.30 17.33 -11.86
N LEU A 185 12.44 16.78 -12.31
CA LEU A 185 13.59 16.55 -11.44
C LEU A 185 14.05 17.84 -10.73
N LEU A 186 13.97 18.99 -11.39
CA LEU A 186 14.39 20.27 -10.80
C LEU A 186 13.55 20.64 -9.57
N ARG A 187 12.26 20.25 -9.56
CA ARG A 187 11.36 20.48 -8.42
C ARG A 187 11.61 19.49 -7.29
N LEU A 188 12.02 18.26 -7.61
CA LEU A 188 12.21 17.18 -6.62
C LEU A 188 13.65 17.00 -6.12
N ARG A 189 14.66 17.57 -6.81
CA ARG A 189 16.08 17.22 -6.60
C ARG A 189 16.54 17.31 -5.15
N LYS A 190 16.09 18.32 -4.39
CA LYS A 190 16.50 18.51 -2.99
C LYS A 190 16.05 17.33 -2.14
N GLU A 191 14.75 17.01 -2.21
CA GLU A 191 14.17 15.90 -1.45
C GLU A 191 14.68 14.55 -1.96
N PHE A 192 14.81 14.38 -3.28
CA PHE A 192 15.39 13.19 -3.89
C PHE A 192 16.80 12.89 -3.35
N TYR A 193 17.72 13.87 -3.34
CA TYR A 193 19.08 13.67 -2.84
C TYR A 193 19.09 13.35 -1.34
N HIS A 194 18.27 14.06 -0.57
CA HIS A 194 18.11 13.79 0.85
C HIS A 194 17.59 12.37 1.12
N ARG A 195 16.60 11.91 0.34
CA ARG A 195 16.00 10.58 0.46
C ARG A 195 16.94 9.46 0.01
N ILE A 196 17.89 9.71 -0.90
CA ILE A 196 18.99 8.77 -1.15
C ILE A 196 19.80 8.58 0.14
N ALA A 197 20.22 9.66 0.78
CA ALA A 197 21.04 9.59 1.99
C ALA A 197 20.31 8.88 3.15
N LEU A 198 19.04 9.21 3.39
CA LEU A 198 18.22 8.52 4.39
C LEU A 198 18.00 7.03 4.04
N GLY A 199 17.73 6.74 2.76
CA GLY A 199 17.50 5.38 2.29
C GLY A 199 18.73 4.47 2.42
N LEU A 200 19.94 5.03 2.26
CA LEU A 200 21.20 4.33 2.52
C LEU A 200 21.43 4.07 4.01
N ARG A 201 21.08 5.04 4.88
CA ARG A 201 21.21 4.87 6.34
C ARG A 201 20.28 3.78 6.87
N ALA A 202 19.03 3.76 6.41
CA ALA A 202 18.01 2.83 6.89
C ALA A 202 18.23 1.39 6.36
N PRO A 203 18.46 0.39 7.24
CA PRO A 203 18.75 -0.99 6.82
C PRO A 203 17.67 -1.61 5.91
N GLN A 204 16.41 -1.29 6.18
CA GLN A 204 15.24 -1.81 5.44
C GLN A 204 15.17 -1.35 3.98
N SER A 205 15.79 -0.22 3.63
CA SER A 205 15.83 0.31 2.26
C SER A 205 17.22 0.25 1.61
N ARG A 206 18.29 0.11 2.38
CA ARG A 206 19.68 0.27 1.91
C ARG A 206 19.98 -0.57 0.67
N GLU A 207 19.73 -1.87 0.74
CA GLU A 207 20.00 -2.80 -0.37
C GLU A 207 19.22 -2.42 -1.63
N LYS A 208 17.93 -2.10 -1.47
CA LYS A 208 17.06 -1.69 -2.58
C LYS A 208 17.52 -0.34 -3.19
N VAL A 209 18.00 0.60 -2.37
CA VAL A 209 18.57 1.87 -2.85
C VAL A 209 19.87 1.63 -3.63
N LEU A 210 20.77 0.80 -3.11
CA LEU A 210 22.01 0.43 -3.81
C LEU A 210 21.73 -0.30 -5.13
N ALA A 211 20.73 -1.18 -5.15
CA ALA A 211 20.26 -1.85 -6.36
C ALA A 211 19.75 -0.84 -7.40
N LEU A 212 18.94 0.15 -7.00
CA LEU A 212 18.48 1.23 -7.90
C LEU A 212 19.66 2.06 -8.42
N ILE A 213 20.60 2.46 -7.58
CA ILE A 213 21.79 3.22 -8.01
C ILE A 213 22.59 2.43 -9.06
N LYS A 214 22.73 1.11 -8.85
CA LYS A 214 23.40 0.20 -9.79
C LYS A 214 22.60 0.08 -11.10
N GLN A 215 21.29 -0.15 -11.02
CA GLN A 215 20.39 -0.32 -12.17
C GLN A 215 20.47 0.88 -13.12
N TYR A 216 20.49 2.09 -12.58
CA TYR A 216 20.56 3.33 -13.37
C TYR A 216 21.99 3.75 -13.75
N GLY A 217 23.02 2.97 -13.42
CA GLY A 217 24.41 3.34 -13.68
C GLY A 217 24.86 4.63 -12.98
N ALA A 218 24.15 5.07 -11.94
CA ALA A 218 24.24 6.43 -11.41
C ALA A 218 25.30 6.62 -10.31
N ARG A 219 26.14 5.62 -10.03
CA ARG A 219 27.10 5.63 -8.90
C ARG A 219 27.90 6.94 -8.78
N LYS A 220 28.64 7.32 -9.83
CA LYS A 220 29.47 8.55 -9.84
C LYS A 220 28.64 9.82 -9.58
N ARG A 221 27.43 9.88 -10.12
CA ARG A 221 26.51 11.02 -9.93
C ARG A 221 26.00 11.09 -8.50
N VAL A 222 25.62 9.94 -7.94
CA VAL A 222 25.16 9.83 -6.56
C VAL A 222 26.26 10.24 -5.58
N CYS A 223 27.52 9.85 -5.80
CA CYS A 223 28.65 10.34 -4.99
C CYS A 223 28.69 11.87 -4.96
N ARG A 224 28.48 12.52 -6.12
CA ARG A 224 28.43 13.99 -6.20
C ARG A 224 27.21 14.59 -5.49
N TRP A 225 26.05 13.93 -5.55
CA TRP A 225 24.85 14.37 -4.84
C TRP A 225 25.00 14.24 -3.32
N LEU A 226 25.75 13.24 -2.84
CA LEU A 226 26.03 12.99 -1.43
C LEU A 226 27.23 13.76 -0.88
N ARG A 227 27.86 14.66 -1.66
CA ARG A 227 29.10 15.36 -1.26
C ARG A 227 29.02 16.13 0.07
N ASN A 228 27.81 16.56 0.46
CA ASN A 228 27.55 17.31 1.67
C ASN A 228 27.09 16.41 2.84
N GLU A 229 26.89 15.11 2.60
CA GLU A 229 26.52 14.15 3.65
C GLU A 229 27.78 13.66 4.38
N PRO A 230 27.67 13.16 5.62
CA PRO A 230 28.81 12.59 6.35
C PRO A 230 29.53 11.50 5.55
N ILE A 231 30.87 11.45 5.66
CA ILE A 231 31.72 10.45 4.98
C ILE A 231 31.20 9.02 5.12
N PRO A 232 30.73 8.54 6.29
CA PRO A 232 30.19 7.19 6.42
C PRO A 232 29.04 6.88 5.48
N VAL A 233 28.19 7.86 5.15
CA VAL A 233 27.05 7.70 4.24
C VAL A 233 27.52 7.66 2.79
N GLN A 234 28.52 8.48 2.44
CA GLN A 234 29.13 8.47 1.10
C GLN A 234 29.78 7.12 0.81
N GLN A 235 30.49 6.56 1.79
CA GLN A 235 31.18 5.26 1.68
C GLN A 235 30.23 4.06 1.56
N MET A 236 28.94 4.21 1.88
CA MET A 236 27.94 3.15 1.63
C MET A 236 27.75 2.89 0.14
N VAL A 237 28.04 3.86 -0.73
CA VAL A 237 27.98 3.68 -2.18
C VAL A 237 29.35 3.21 -2.68
N PRO A 238 29.43 2.04 -3.34
CA PRO A 238 30.70 1.50 -3.81
C PRO A 238 31.45 2.47 -4.73
N ASN A 239 32.76 2.62 -4.49
CA ASN A 239 33.68 3.48 -5.25
C ASN A 239 33.36 4.97 -5.18
N CYS A 240 32.57 5.44 -4.20
CA CYS A 240 32.61 6.86 -3.84
C CYS A 240 33.92 7.13 -3.10
N ALA A 241 34.84 7.84 -3.76
CA ALA A 241 35.99 8.41 -3.07
C ALA A 241 35.44 9.35 -1.99
N GLY A 242 35.56 8.95 -0.72
CA GLY A 242 35.49 9.93 0.35
C GLY A 242 36.58 10.94 0.02
N ASN A 243 36.21 12.20 -0.17
CA ASN A 243 37.19 13.26 -0.35
C ASN A 243 38.24 13.06 0.74
N LYS A 244 39.46 12.67 0.33
CA LYS A 244 40.63 12.88 1.18
C LYS A 244 40.69 14.39 1.29
N VAL A 245 40.22 14.91 2.42
CA VAL A 245 40.55 16.26 2.86
C VAL A 245 42.07 16.34 2.97
#